data_AF-A0A953KR63-F1
#
_entry.id   AF-A0A953KR63-F1
#
_cell.length_a   1.000
_cell.length_b   1.000
_cell.length_c   1.000
_cell.angle_alpha   90.00
_cell.angle_beta   90.00
_cell.angle_gamma   90.00
#
_symmetry.space_group_name_H-M   'P 1'
#
loop_
_entity.id
_entity.type
_entity.pdbx_description
1 polymer ?
#
loop_
_entity_poly.entity_id
_entity_poly.type
_entity_poly.pdbx_seq_one_letter_code
_entity_poly.pdbx_strand_id
1 'polypeptide(L)'
;MTTRLTSLAATVGIAVLLLVGHFGVWAAHKTAALSLSAHELGEFTNDTPNAGVFPNEGFYLPIWAAGLALGVAAARARRTEVWLALLALAAFITQFGLPRFERWADPAFRLQAILTAAALAVLLVASSALRRTGRAAGRGARLTAVALPVLAVVPVVGYLVIRPALETLYRDSVGLGAGWWLTLCAVVLSVAGAALSLRTAGSART
;
A
#
# COMPACT_ATOMS: atom_id res chain seq x y z
N MET A 1 16.09 22.70 8.46
CA MET A 1 14.82 22.77 7.67
C MET A 1 14.82 21.75 6.53
N THR A 2 15.97 21.54 5.88
CA THR A 2 16.27 20.55 4.83
C THR A 2 15.87 19.10 5.15
N THR A 3 16.16 18.59 6.36
CA THR A 3 15.85 17.19 6.74
C THR A 3 14.37 16.84 6.83
N ARG A 4 13.46 17.82 6.93
CA ARG A 4 12.01 17.58 7.01
C ARG A 4 11.38 17.49 5.62
N LEU A 5 11.82 18.31 4.68
CA LEU A 5 11.34 18.30 3.31
C LEU A 5 11.67 16.98 2.62
N THR A 6 12.88 16.46 2.84
CA THR A 6 13.28 15.14 2.33
C THR A 6 12.41 14.00 2.88
N SER A 7 12.03 14.06 4.16
CA SER A 7 11.17 13.02 4.75
C SER A 7 9.74 13.00 4.20
N LEU A 8 9.16 14.18 3.92
CA LEU A 8 7.80 14.29 3.36
C LEU A 8 7.78 13.85 1.90
N ALA A 9 8.73 14.35 1.10
CA ALA A 9 8.87 13.97 -0.29
C ALA A 9 9.09 12.45 -0.44
N ALA A 10 9.89 11.85 0.44
CA ALA A 10 10.08 10.40 0.47
C ALA A 10 8.78 9.65 0.80
N THR A 11 8.01 10.08 1.81
CA THR A 11 6.73 9.43 2.16
C THR A 11 5.72 9.52 1.00
N VAL A 12 5.60 10.68 0.37
CA VAL A 12 4.71 10.87 -0.78
C VAL A 12 5.21 10.06 -1.98
N GLY A 13 6.52 10.05 -2.25
CA GLY A 13 7.11 9.24 -3.32
C GLY A 13 6.85 7.75 -3.14
N ILE A 14 7.00 7.24 -1.92
CA ILE A 14 6.64 5.84 -1.59
C ILE A 14 5.16 5.58 -1.84
N ALA A 15 4.27 6.48 -1.40
CA ALA A 15 2.83 6.33 -1.62
C ALA A 15 2.48 6.31 -3.12
N VAL A 16 3.13 7.15 -3.92
CA VAL A 16 2.96 7.17 -5.38
C VAL A 16 3.47 5.88 -6.01
N LEU A 17 4.65 5.39 -5.60
CA LEU A 17 5.19 4.12 -6.11
C LEU A 17 4.28 2.94 -5.77
N LEU A 18 3.71 2.89 -4.56
CA LEU A 18 2.74 1.88 -4.17
C LEU A 18 1.44 1.98 -4.98
N LEU A 19 0.95 3.20 -5.23
CA LEU A 19 -0.28 3.41 -6.00
C LEU A 19 -0.11 3.02 -7.47
N VAL A 20 0.94 3.52 -8.12
CA VAL A 20 1.27 3.19 -9.51
C VAL A 20 1.64 1.72 -9.62
N GLY A 21 2.33 1.18 -8.62
CA GLY A 21 2.64 -0.24 -8.50
C GLY A 21 1.37 -1.09 -8.46
N HIS A 22 0.41 -0.73 -7.62
CA HIS A 22 -0.87 -1.44 -7.44
C HIS A 22 -1.69 -1.53 -8.72
N PHE A 23 -1.87 -0.41 -9.42
CA PHE A 23 -2.65 -0.35 -10.65
C PHE A 23 -1.84 -0.70 -11.91
N GLY A 24 -0.52 -0.79 -11.81
CA GLY A 24 0.34 -1.23 -12.91
C GLY A 24 0.21 -2.73 -13.18
N VAL A 25 0.77 -3.19 -14.29
CA VAL A 25 0.75 -4.62 -14.65
C VAL A 25 1.60 -5.42 -13.66
N TRP A 26 1.02 -6.45 -13.04
CA TRP A 26 1.70 -7.43 -12.19
C TRP A 26 1.93 -8.74 -12.94
N ALA A 27 0.85 -9.29 -13.50
CA ALA A 27 0.89 -10.43 -14.39
C ALA A 27 1.11 -9.95 -15.81
N ALA A 28 2.35 -9.96 -16.30
CA ALA A 28 2.65 -9.54 -17.66
C ALA A 28 2.40 -10.69 -18.64
N HIS A 29 1.51 -10.49 -19.60
CA HIS A 29 1.24 -11.47 -20.65
C HIS A 29 1.37 -10.82 -22.04
N LYS A 30 1.72 -11.60 -23.06
CA LYS A 30 1.88 -11.11 -24.45
C LYS A 30 0.59 -10.49 -25.01
N THR A 31 -0.55 -10.93 -24.50
CA THR A 31 -1.87 -10.38 -24.81
C THR A 31 -2.30 -9.42 -23.71
N ALA A 32 -2.58 -8.17 -24.07
CA ALA A 32 -2.97 -7.13 -23.12
C ALA A 32 -4.20 -7.52 -22.27
N ALA A 33 -5.18 -8.22 -22.85
CA ALA A 33 -6.39 -8.67 -22.16
C ALA A 33 -6.15 -9.72 -21.05
N LEU A 34 -4.97 -10.34 -21.02
CA LEU A 34 -4.56 -11.32 -20.00
C LEU A 34 -3.51 -10.74 -19.04
N SER A 35 -3.19 -9.46 -19.19
CA SER A 35 -2.32 -8.78 -18.23
C SER A 35 -3.16 -8.27 -17.07
N LEU A 36 -2.77 -8.61 -15.85
CA LEU A 36 -3.52 -8.24 -14.63
C LEU A 36 -2.70 -7.32 -13.74
N SER A 37 -3.35 -6.30 -13.19
CA SER A 37 -2.85 -5.47 -12.10
C SER A 37 -3.01 -6.18 -10.74
N ALA A 38 -2.42 -5.64 -9.67
CA ALA A 38 -2.69 -6.18 -8.32
C ALA A 38 -4.16 -6.02 -7.94
N HIS A 39 -4.80 -4.93 -8.36
CA HIS A 39 -6.23 -4.73 -8.10
C HIS A 39 -7.07 -5.85 -8.70
N GLU A 40 -6.83 -6.19 -9.97
CA GLU A 40 -7.54 -7.26 -10.65
C GLU A 40 -7.17 -8.63 -10.07
N LEU A 41 -5.90 -8.86 -9.71
CA LEU A 41 -5.48 -10.09 -9.05
C LEU A 41 -6.23 -10.33 -7.74
N GLY A 42 -6.44 -9.30 -6.93
CA GLY A 42 -7.20 -9.41 -5.67
C GLY A 42 -8.67 -9.80 -5.87
N GLU A 43 -9.24 -9.56 -7.04
CA GLU A 43 -10.58 -10.06 -7.39
C GLU A 43 -10.50 -11.45 -8.03
N PHE A 44 -9.62 -11.59 -9.02
CA PHE A 44 -9.46 -12.77 -9.87
C PHE A 44 -9.13 -14.04 -9.10
N THR A 45 -8.37 -13.95 -8.01
CA THR A 45 -8.00 -15.11 -7.19
C THR A 45 -9.16 -15.67 -6.37
N ASN A 46 -10.26 -14.93 -6.16
CA ASN A 46 -11.50 -15.50 -5.61
C ASN A 46 -12.16 -16.48 -6.59
N ASP A 47 -12.06 -16.17 -7.88
CA ASP A 47 -12.78 -16.86 -8.94
C ASP A 47 -11.92 -17.94 -9.63
N THR A 48 -10.64 -18.07 -9.26
CA THR A 48 -9.67 -18.97 -9.93
C THR A 48 -9.36 -20.23 -9.10
N PRO A 49 -9.66 -21.43 -9.63
CA PRO A 49 -9.30 -22.69 -8.97
C PRO A 49 -7.79 -22.77 -8.70
N ASN A 50 -7.42 -23.22 -7.49
CA ASN A 50 -6.03 -23.32 -7.00
C ASN A 50 -5.28 -21.99 -6.79
N ALA A 51 -5.87 -20.82 -7.11
CA ALA A 51 -5.27 -19.53 -6.78
C ALA A 51 -5.56 -19.09 -5.33
N GLY A 52 -6.58 -19.65 -4.70
CA GLY A 52 -6.97 -19.38 -3.30
C GLY A 52 -5.97 -19.85 -2.22
N VAL A 53 -4.76 -20.25 -2.61
CA VAL A 53 -3.66 -20.57 -1.67
C VAL A 53 -3.15 -19.30 -0.99
N PHE A 54 -3.30 -18.14 -1.63
CA PHE A 54 -2.95 -16.84 -1.08
C PHE A 54 -4.21 -16.01 -0.77
N PRO A 55 -4.32 -15.36 0.40
CA PRO A 55 -5.48 -14.54 0.73
C PRO A 55 -5.57 -13.33 -0.20
N ASN A 56 -6.73 -13.18 -0.84
CA ASN A 56 -7.00 -12.23 -1.91
C ASN A 56 -6.84 -10.78 -1.46
N GLU A 57 -7.16 -10.52 -0.19
CA GLU A 57 -7.01 -9.23 0.47
C GLU A 57 -5.56 -8.74 0.52
N GLY A 58 -4.59 -9.66 0.45
CA GLY A 58 -3.17 -9.34 0.44
C GLY A 58 -2.78 -8.41 -0.71
N PHE A 59 -3.46 -8.51 -1.86
CA PHE A 59 -3.22 -7.65 -3.02
C PHE A 59 -3.66 -6.19 -2.82
N TYR A 60 -4.47 -5.89 -1.81
CA TYR A 60 -4.89 -4.52 -1.48
C TYR A 60 -3.97 -3.84 -0.46
N LEU A 61 -3.01 -4.56 0.13
CA LEU A 61 -2.04 -3.96 1.06
C LEU A 61 -1.29 -2.74 0.50
N PRO A 62 -0.88 -2.68 -0.79
CA PRO A 62 -0.22 -1.50 -1.34
C PRO A 62 -1.11 -0.26 -1.33
N ILE A 63 -2.40 -0.40 -1.62
CA ILE A 63 -3.32 0.75 -1.66
C ILE A 63 -3.65 1.27 -0.26
N TRP A 64 -3.83 0.38 0.71
CA TRP A 64 -4.00 0.76 2.12
C TRP A 64 -2.73 1.40 2.67
N ALA A 65 -1.56 0.86 2.36
CA ALA A 65 -0.28 1.43 2.76
C ALA A 65 -0.05 2.81 2.13
N ALA A 66 -0.40 3.01 0.85
CA ALA A 66 -0.33 4.30 0.18
C ALA A 66 -1.25 5.35 0.85
N GLY A 67 -2.51 4.98 1.11
CA GLY A 67 -3.46 5.84 1.80
C GLY A 67 -2.98 6.24 3.20
N LEU A 68 -2.52 5.28 3.99
CA LEU A 68 -1.99 5.55 5.34
C LEU A 68 -0.72 6.42 5.30
N ALA A 69 0.20 6.19 4.36
CA ALA A 69 1.39 7.01 4.17
C ALA A 69 1.03 8.47 3.86
N LEU A 70 0.04 8.68 2.99
CA LEU A 70 -0.53 10.01 2.73
C LEU A 70 -1.23 10.59 3.95
N GLY A 71 -1.88 9.78 4.78
CA GLY A 71 -2.44 10.20 6.07
C GLY A 71 -1.41 10.76 7.04
N VAL A 72 -0.24 10.12 7.11
CA VAL A 72 0.90 10.61 7.89
C VAL A 72 1.48 11.89 7.28
N ALA A 73 1.55 11.99 5.94
CA ALA A 73 1.94 13.22 5.26
C ALA A 73 0.95 14.36 5.55
N ALA A 74 -0.35 14.09 5.53
CA ALA A 74 -1.41 15.03 5.86
C ALA A 74 -1.24 15.58 7.28
N ALA A 75 -0.98 14.71 8.27
CA ALA A 75 -0.80 15.12 9.66
C ALA A 75 0.40 16.08 9.87
N ARG A 76 1.33 16.13 8.92
CA ARG A 76 2.49 17.04 8.95
C ARG A 76 2.21 18.39 8.27
N ALA A 77 1.11 18.53 7.55
CA ALA A 77 0.73 19.77 6.90
C ALA A 77 0.42 20.86 7.94
N ARG A 78 0.93 22.08 7.69
CA ARG A 78 0.71 23.23 8.59
C ARG A 78 -0.64 23.90 8.36
N ARG A 79 -1.07 23.95 7.10
CA ARG A 79 -2.31 24.57 6.67
C ARG A 79 -3.45 23.57 6.76
N THR A 80 -4.60 24.00 7.29
CA THR A 80 -5.78 23.14 7.45
C THR A 80 -6.29 22.67 6.10
N GLU A 81 -6.31 23.54 5.09
CA GLU A 81 -6.76 23.21 3.73
C GLU A 81 -5.91 22.08 3.12
N VAL A 82 -4.58 22.14 3.29
CA VAL A 82 -3.65 21.12 2.77
C VAL A 82 -3.81 19.80 3.53
N TRP A 83 -4.01 19.86 4.86
CA TRP A 83 -4.31 18.67 5.64
C TRP A 83 -5.60 17.99 5.17
N LEU A 84 -6.69 18.76 5.00
CA LEU A 84 -7.97 18.23 4.52
C LEU A 84 -7.84 17.64 3.11
N ALA A 85 -7.15 18.32 2.20
CA ALA A 85 -6.95 17.83 0.84
C ALA A 85 -6.17 16.51 0.80
N LEU A 86 -5.07 16.40 1.56
CA LEU A 86 -4.29 15.17 1.64
C LEU A 86 -5.05 14.04 2.36
N LEU A 87 -5.83 14.37 3.38
CA LEU A 87 -6.66 13.39 4.09
C LEU A 87 -7.79 12.86 3.20
N ALA A 88 -8.44 13.74 2.43
CA ALA A 88 -9.46 13.37 1.46
C ALA A 88 -8.88 12.49 0.35
N LEU A 89 -7.70 12.85 -0.18
CA LEU A 89 -7.00 12.03 -1.17
C LEU A 89 -6.60 10.66 -0.59
N ALA A 90 -6.09 10.62 0.63
CA ALA A 90 -5.74 9.38 1.32
C ALA A 90 -6.98 8.47 1.50
N ALA A 91 -8.11 9.03 1.92
CA ALA A 91 -9.36 8.31 2.07
C ALA A 91 -9.89 7.81 0.72
N PHE A 92 -9.85 8.66 -0.32
CA PHE A 92 -10.21 8.33 -1.69
C PHE A 92 -9.37 7.18 -2.27
N ILE A 93 -8.08 7.12 -1.95
CA ILE A 93 -7.21 6.01 -2.36
C ILE A 93 -7.56 4.75 -1.56
N THR A 94 -7.72 4.88 -0.24
CA THR A 94 -7.94 3.71 0.65
C THR A 94 -9.27 3.01 0.33
N GLN A 95 -10.32 3.73 -0.06
CA GLN A 95 -11.62 3.14 -0.42
C GLN A 95 -11.58 2.21 -1.63
N PHE A 96 -10.56 2.27 -2.50
CA PHE A 96 -10.41 1.29 -3.58
C PHE A 96 -10.11 -0.13 -3.06
N GLY A 97 -9.81 -0.28 -1.76
CA GLY A 97 -9.82 -1.56 -1.09
C GLY A 97 -11.21 -2.10 -0.78
N LEU A 98 -12.28 -1.29 -0.87
CA LEU A 98 -13.64 -1.78 -0.64
C LEU A 98 -14.03 -2.76 -1.74
N PRO A 99 -14.79 -3.82 -1.42
CA PRO A 99 -15.39 -4.65 -2.45
C PRO A 99 -16.34 -3.80 -3.31
N ARG A 100 -16.55 -4.20 -4.56
CA ARG A 100 -17.55 -3.57 -5.42
C ARG A 100 -18.93 -3.66 -4.80
N PHE A 101 -19.79 -2.68 -5.07
CA PHE A 101 -21.09 -2.57 -4.42
C PHE A 101 -21.98 -3.81 -4.65
N GLU A 102 -21.84 -4.46 -5.79
CA GLU A 102 -22.56 -5.69 -6.14
C GLU A 102 -22.16 -6.88 -5.25
N ARG A 103 -20.96 -6.85 -4.68
CA ARG A 103 -20.36 -7.94 -3.88
C ARG A 103 -20.35 -7.65 -2.37
N TRP A 104 -20.99 -6.60 -1.89
CA TRP A 104 -20.98 -6.23 -0.46
C TRP A 104 -21.63 -7.26 0.47
N ALA A 105 -22.62 -8.01 -0.01
CA ALA A 105 -23.29 -9.04 0.78
C ALA A 105 -22.55 -10.38 0.77
N ASP A 106 -21.58 -10.56 -0.12
CA ASP A 106 -20.87 -11.82 -0.30
C ASP A 106 -19.90 -12.08 0.87
N PRO A 107 -20.06 -13.22 1.59
CA PRO A 107 -19.17 -13.60 2.67
C PRO A 107 -17.68 -13.61 2.30
N ALA A 108 -17.34 -13.91 1.04
CA ALA A 108 -15.96 -13.96 0.56
C ALA A 108 -15.25 -12.60 0.68
N PHE A 109 -16.00 -11.49 0.64
CA PHE A 109 -15.44 -10.14 0.64
C PHE A 109 -15.53 -9.44 2.01
N ARG A 110 -16.02 -10.14 3.04
CA ARG A 110 -16.17 -9.55 4.39
C ARG A 110 -14.84 -9.13 4.99
N LEU A 111 -13.80 -9.94 4.83
CA LEU A 111 -12.48 -9.61 5.36
C LEU A 111 -11.90 -8.38 4.65
N GLN A 112 -12.01 -8.31 3.31
CA GLN A 112 -11.64 -7.14 2.53
C GLN A 112 -12.35 -5.86 3.02
N ALA A 113 -13.66 -5.93 3.25
CA ALA A 113 -14.45 -4.82 3.75
C ALA A 113 -14.01 -4.38 5.15
N ILE A 114 -13.82 -5.34 6.08
CA ILE A 114 -13.37 -5.07 7.45
C ILE A 114 -11.98 -4.43 7.45
N LEU A 115 -11.03 -4.98 6.68
CA LEU A 115 -9.67 -4.45 6.61
C LEU A 115 -9.63 -3.05 6.00
N THR A 116 -10.45 -2.77 4.98
CA THR A 116 -10.54 -1.43 4.40
C THR A 116 -11.18 -0.43 5.36
N ALA A 117 -12.26 -0.82 6.05
CA ALA A 117 -12.88 0.00 7.08
C ALA A 117 -11.90 0.29 8.23
N ALA A 118 -11.14 -0.72 8.66
CA ALA A 118 -10.09 -0.57 9.65
C ALA A 118 -8.97 0.38 9.17
N ALA A 119 -8.52 0.25 7.93
CA ALA A 119 -7.52 1.15 7.34
C ALA A 119 -8.02 2.59 7.28
N LEU A 120 -9.27 2.82 6.89
CA LEU A 120 -9.91 4.15 6.91
C LEU A 120 -10.03 4.71 8.34
N ALA A 121 -10.45 3.89 9.30
CA ALA A 121 -10.55 4.30 10.70
C ALA A 121 -9.17 4.69 11.26
N VAL A 122 -8.15 3.87 11.02
CA VAL A 122 -6.76 4.15 11.42
C VAL A 122 -6.28 5.42 10.75
N LEU A 123 -6.52 5.62 9.45
CA LEU A 123 -6.18 6.83 8.71
C LEU A 123 -6.75 8.08 9.39
N LEU A 124 -8.05 8.10 9.66
CA LEU A 124 -8.76 9.25 10.23
C LEU A 124 -8.32 9.53 11.67
N VAL A 125 -8.27 8.49 12.51
CA VAL A 125 -7.92 8.61 13.94
C VAL A 125 -6.45 8.98 14.09
N ALA A 126 -5.54 8.25 13.44
CA ALA A 126 -4.11 8.50 13.55
C ALA A 126 -3.73 9.86 12.97
N SER A 127 -4.25 10.25 11.79
CA SER A 127 -3.94 11.56 11.21
C SER A 127 -4.42 12.70 12.10
N SER A 128 -5.63 12.59 12.67
CA SER A 128 -6.19 13.60 13.57
C SER A 128 -5.44 13.67 14.92
N ALA A 129 -5.12 12.53 15.51
CA ALA A 129 -4.37 12.44 16.76
C ALA A 129 -2.94 12.99 16.59
N LEU A 130 -2.26 12.63 15.50
CA LEU A 130 -0.93 13.14 15.16
C LEU A 130 -0.94 14.65 14.92
N ARG A 131 -2.01 15.19 14.33
CA ARG A 131 -2.16 16.64 14.16
C ARG A 131 -2.31 17.37 15.50
N ARG A 132 -3.10 16.82 16.43
CA ARG A 132 -3.39 17.43 17.76
C ARG A 132 -2.23 17.34 18.74
N THR A 133 -1.57 16.18 18.82
CA THR A 133 -0.41 15.95 19.71
C THR A 133 0.84 16.70 19.25
N GLY A 134 0.75 17.39 18.11
CA GLY A 134 1.83 18.17 17.56
C GLY A 134 3.03 17.31 17.19
N ARG A 135 4.20 17.93 17.13
CA ARG A 135 5.41 17.34 16.54
C ARG A 135 6.12 16.33 17.45
N ALA A 136 5.65 16.13 18.69
CA ALA A 136 6.25 15.23 19.67
C ALA A 136 6.13 13.74 19.28
N ALA A 137 5.13 13.39 18.45
CA ALA A 137 4.98 12.04 17.87
C ALA A 137 5.99 11.72 16.74
N GLY A 138 7.02 12.56 16.56
CA GLY A 138 7.93 12.52 15.41
C GLY A 138 8.67 11.21 15.19
N ARG A 139 8.87 10.38 16.23
CA ARG A 139 9.49 9.06 16.12
C ARG A 139 8.48 7.98 15.72
N GLY A 140 7.33 7.93 16.41
CA GLY A 140 6.23 7.03 16.11
C GLY A 140 5.76 7.20 14.67
N ALA A 141 5.41 8.42 14.27
CA ALA A 141 4.95 8.72 12.91
C ALA A 141 6.00 8.46 11.81
N ARG A 142 7.30 8.43 12.13
CA ARG A 142 8.33 8.02 11.16
C ARG A 142 8.38 6.50 11.03
N LEU A 143 8.33 5.80 12.15
CA LEU A 143 8.29 4.34 12.16
C LEU A 143 7.03 3.82 11.46
N THR A 144 5.85 4.41 11.70
CA THR A 144 4.61 4.01 11.01
C THR A 144 4.67 4.28 9.51
N ALA A 145 5.20 5.44 9.10
CA ALA A 145 5.33 5.80 7.69
C ALA A 145 6.26 4.85 6.91
N VAL A 146 7.18 4.18 7.61
CA VAL A 146 8.11 3.24 7.02
C VAL A 146 7.66 1.78 7.16
N ALA A 147 7.05 1.42 8.29
CA ALA A 147 6.60 0.05 8.55
C ALA A 147 5.39 -0.34 7.71
N LEU A 148 4.49 0.60 7.40
CA LEU A 148 3.29 0.31 6.62
C LEU A 148 3.58 -0.12 5.17
N PRO A 149 4.47 0.55 4.42
CA PRO A 149 4.90 0.07 3.12
C PRO A 149 5.54 -1.32 3.12
N VAL A 150 6.18 -1.74 4.22
CA VAL A 150 6.79 -3.09 4.31
C VAL A 150 5.72 -4.17 4.21
N LEU A 151 4.47 -3.89 4.61
CA LEU A 151 3.37 -4.83 4.43
C LEU A 151 3.11 -5.14 2.95
N ALA A 152 3.51 -4.27 2.02
CA ALA A 152 3.42 -4.54 0.58
C ALA A 152 4.39 -5.65 0.10
N VAL A 153 5.27 -6.18 0.96
CA VAL A 153 6.02 -7.41 0.66
C VAL A 153 5.10 -8.62 0.52
N VAL A 154 3.97 -8.62 1.23
CA VAL A 154 3.01 -9.72 1.26
C VAL A 154 2.45 -10.02 -0.14
N PRO A 155 1.89 -9.05 -0.90
CA PRO A 155 1.45 -9.32 -2.27
C PRO A 155 2.61 -9.59 -3.23
N VAL A 156 3.79 -9.00 -3.03
CA VAL A 156 4.98 -9.28 -3.85
C VAL A 156 5.33 -10.77 -3.82
N VAL A 157 5.35 -11.37 -2.62
CA VAL A 157 5.55 -12.81 -2.43
C VAL A 157 4.31 -13.59 -2.88
N GLY A 158 3.11 -13.11 -2.54
CA GLY A 158 1.84 -13.73 -2.92
C GLY A 158 1.69 -13.94 -4.41
N TYR A 159 2.11 -12.96 -5.23
CA TYR A 159 2.13 -13.08 -6.68
C TYR A 159 2.99 -14.25 -7.15
N LEU A 160 4.18 -14.44 -6.56
CA LEU A 160 5.04 -15.57 -6.92
C LEU A 160 4.42 -16.92 -6.56
N VAL A 161 3.61 -16.97 -5.51
CA VAL A 161 2.87 -18.18 -5.09
C VAL A 161 1.73 -18.50 -6.05
N ILE A 162 0.96 -17.51 -6.49
CA ILE A 162 -0.19 -17.74 -7.39
C ILE A 162 0.20 -17.85 -8.87
N ARG A 163 1.38 -17.36 -9.25
CA ARG A 163 1.84 -17.30 -10.64
C ARG A 163 1.76 -18.66 -11.37
N PRO A 164 2.16 -19.80 -10.79
CA PRO A 164 2.03 -21.10 -11.46
C PRO A 164 0.57 -21.48 -11.79
N ALA A 165 -0.38 -21.07 -10.95
CA ALA A 165 -1.80 -21.30 -11.23
C ALA A 165 -2.28 -20.45 -12.41
N LEU A 166 -1.81 -19.20 -12.53
CA LEU A 166 -2.08 -18.35 -13.68
C LEU A 166 -1.48 -18.94 -14.97
N GLU A 167 -0.24 -19.41 -14.91
CA GLU A 167 0.43 -20.03 -16.07
C GLU A 167 -0.29 -21.30 -16.54
N THR A 168 -0.78 -22.10 -15.59
CA THR A 168 -1.61 -23.28 -15.87
C THR A 168 -2.93 -22.90 -16.54
N LEU A 169 -3.60 -21.86 -16.02
CA LEU A 169 -4.88 -21.38 -16.56
C LEU A 169 -4.72 -20.80 -17.97
N TYR A 170 -3.69 -20.01 -18.21
CA TYR A 170 -3.44 -19.37 -19.51
C TYR A 170 -2.78 -20.30 -20.52
N ARG A 171 -2.27 -21.46 -20.07
CA ARG A 171 -1.48 -22.40 -20.88
C ARG A 171 -0.28 -21.70 -21.56
N ASP A 172 0.27 -20.70 -20.88
CA ASP A 172 1.38 -19.88 -21.34
C ASP A 172 2.11 -19.29 -20.13
N SER A 173 3.33 -18.81 -20.36
CA SER A 173 4.13 -18.12 -19.36
C SER A 173 3.55 -16.75 -19.03
N VAL A 174 3.59 -16.39 -17.74
CA VAL A 174 3.18 -15.08 -17.23
C VAL A 174 4.38 -14.44 -16.56
N GLY A 175 4.79 -13.27 -17.01
CA GLY A 175 5.95 -12.56 -16.51
C GLY A 175 5.67 -11.69 -15.26
N LEU A 176 6.73 -11.09 -14.74
CA LEU A 176 6.66 -10.03 -13.73
C LEU A 176 6.52 -8.68 -14.42
N GLY A 177 5.39 -8.02 -14.26
CA GLY A 177 5.13 -6.71 -14.83
C GLY A 177 5.71 -5.55 -14.01
N ALA A 178 5.65 -4.35 -14.58
CA ALA A 178 6.21 -3.13 -13.97
C ALA A 178 5.59 -2.80 -12.60
N GLY A 179 4.30 -3.10 -12.38
CA GLY A 179 3.62 -2.88 -11.12
C GLY A 179 4.22 -3.66 -9.95
N TRP A 180 4.63 -4.90 -10.20
CA TRP A 180 5.33 -5.74 -9.22
C TRP A 180 6.69 -5.12 -8.83
N TRP A 181 7.47 -4.70 -9.82
CA TRP A 181 8.78 -4.07 -9.59
C TRP A 181 8.67 -2.73 -8.86
N LEU A 182 7.72 -1.88 -9.23
CA LEU A 182 7.48 -0.60 -8.56
C LEU A 182 7.08 -0.78 -7.10
N THR A 183 6.25 -1.77 -6.81
CA THR A 183 5.86 -2.12 -5.44
C THR A 183 7.06 -2.62 -4.63
N LEU A 184 7.89 -3.49 -5.22
CA LEU A 184 9.14 -3.94 -4.59
C LEU A 184 10.11 -2.76 -4.33
N CYS A 185 10.26 -1.84 -5.29
CA CYS A 185 11.06 -0.63 -5.11
C CYS A 185 10.54 0.20 -3.94
N ALA A 186 9.22 0.39 -3.81
CA ALA A 186 8.64 1.09 -2.68
C ALA A 186 8.96 0.42 -1.33
N VAL A 187 8.90 -0.92 -1.27
CA VAL A 187 9.27 -1.70 -0.08
C VAL A 187 10.74 -1.48 0.28
N VAL A 188 11.65 -1.66 -0.69
CA VAL A 188 13.10 -1.51 -0.48
C VAL A 188 13.47 -0.11 -0.01
N LEU A 189 12.93 0.92 -0.67
CA LEU A 189 13.16 2.32 -0.28
C LEU A 189 12.63 2.61 1.13
N SER A 190 11.51 2.01 1.50
CA SER A 190 10.97 2.14 2.86
C SER A 190 11.92 1.53 3.88
N VAL A 191 12.36 0.28 3.68
CA VAL A 191 13.32 -0.40 4.58
C VAL A 191 14.63 0.39 4.71
N ALA A 192 15.18 0.86 3.60
CA ALA A 192 16.39 1.68 3.59
C ALA A 192 16.19 2.98 4.40
N GLY A 193 15.03 3.65 4.21
CA GLY A 193 14.65 4.84 4.98
C GLY A 193 14.54 4.58 6.49
N ALA A 194 14.00 3.42 6.89
CA ALA A 194 13.97 2.99 8.30
C ALA A 194 15.38 2.80 8.86
N ALA A 195 16.21 2.04 8.17
CA ALA A 195 17.56 1.72 8.62
C ALA A 195 18.40 3.00 8.81
N LEU A 196 18.32 3.94 7.87
CA LEU A 196 18.99 5.24 7.97
C LEU A 196 18.46 6.08 9.15
N SER A 197 17.14 6.04 9.38
CA SER A 197 16.51 6.73 10.51
C SER A 197 16.94 6.16 11.87
N LEU A 198 17.16 4.84 11.96
CA LEU A 198 17.65 4.19 13.19
C LEU A 198 19.13 4.50 13.45
N ARG A 199 19.98 4.48 12.42
CA ARG A 199 21.41 4.80 12.53
C ARG A 199 21.66 6.22 13.04
N THR A 200 20.98 7.21 12.43
CA THR A 200 21.10 8.62 12.85
C THR A 200 20.63 8.86 14.28
N ALA A 201 19.66 8.08 14.75
CA ALA A 201 19.15 8.17 16.10
C ALA A 201 20.06 7.54 17.18
N GLY A 202 20.96 6.63 16.80
CA GLY A 202 21.97 6.04 17.69
C GLY A 202 23.17 6.97 17.88
N SER A 203 23.65 7.59 16.80
CA SER A 203 24.80 8.51 16.83
C SER A 203 24.57 9.80 17.64
N ALA A 204 23.32 10.18 17.91
CA ALA A 204 23.00 11.38 18.69
C ALA A 204 22.93 11.13 20.22
N ARG A 205 23.16 9.89 20.67
CA ARG A 205 23.14 9.52 22.11
C ARG A 205 24.53 9.21 22.69
N THR A 206 25.56 9.24 21.84
CA THR A 206 26.97 9.09 22.20
C THR A 206 27.63 10.46 22.17
#